data_AF-A0A917QI89-F1
#
_entry.id   AF-A0A917QI89-F1
#
_cell.length_a   1.000
_cell.length_b   1.000
_cell.length_c   1.000
_cell.angle_alpha   90.00
_cell.angle_beta   90.00
_cell.angle_gamma   90.00
#
_symmetry.space_group_name_H-M   'P 1'
#
loop_
_entity.id
_entity.type
_entity.pdbx_description
1 polymer ?
#
loop_
_entity_poly.entity_id
_entity_poly.type
_entity_poly.pdbx_seq_one_letter_code
_entity_poly.pdbx_strand_id
1 'polypeptide(L)'
;MTIPVLPASPEKTASTDDSITAWALAARGGDPDAIDRFVRALHRDVVRYVAHLSADPQVADDLAQDTFLRALGSLHRFEGRCSARTWLLSIARRAVIDSFRHAAARPRLSDEQDWQLAVEHAQPHDLPGFDDGIALLDLLAALPDERREAFTLTQLLGLPYAEAAAVSDCPVGTVRSRVARARVTLMGLLAEAEEHCPELADRENSGAAPAALAA
;
A
#
# COMPACT_ATOMS: atom_id res chain seq x y z
N MET A 1 13.28 4.60 20.56
CA MET A 1 13.22 3.12 20.51
C MET A 1 13.20 2.66 19.05
N THR A 2 14.15 1.85 18.61
CA THR A 2 14.18 1.29 17.24
C THR A 2 13.22 0.10 17.16
N ILE A 3 12.03 0.28 16.58
CA ILE A 3 11.18 -0.86 16.22
C ILE A 3 11.84 -1.56 15.02
N PRO A 4 12.35 -2.79 15.16
CA PRO A 4 12.89 -3.50 14.02
C PRO A 4 11.70 -4.07 13.25
N VAL A 5 11.33 -3.46 12.12
CA VAL A 5 10.65 -4.21 11.06
C VAL A 5 11.65 -5.24 10.57
N LEU A 6 11.61 -6.43 11.16
CA LEU A 6 12.34 -7.59 10.64
C LEU A 6 11.82 -7.82 9.21
N PRO A 7 12.68 -7.80 8.18
CA PRO A 7 12.26 -8.28 6.87
C PRO A 7 11.83 -9.74 7.06
N ALA A 8 10.62 -10.08 6.62
CA ALA A 8 10.20 -11.47 6.49
C ALA A 8 11.31 -12.21 5.73
N SER A 9 11.80 -13.32 6.28
CA SER A 9 12.88 -14.10 5.66
C SER A 9 12.51 -14.42 4.20
N PRO A 10 13.40 -14.18 3.22
CA PRO A 10 13.06 -14.29 1.79
C PRO A 10 12.51 -15.66 1.41
N GLU A 11 12.92 -16.72 2.11
CA GLU A 11 12.42 -18.09 1.93
C GLU A 11 10.92 -18.25 2.28
N LYS A 12 10.42 -17.55 3.31
CA LYS A 12 8.99 -17.63 3.70
C LYS A 12 8.09 -16.89 2.73
N THR A 13 8.55 -15.75 2.20
CA THR A 13 7.83 -14.99 1.19
C THR A 13 7.77 -15.76 -0.12
N ALA A 14 8.89 -16.33 -0.59
CA ALA A 14 8.92 -17.17 -1.79
C ALA A 14 7.96 -18.37 -1.68
N SER A 15 7.99 -19.09 -0.55
CA SER A 15 7.08 -20.23 -0.30
C SER A 15 5.60 -19.85 -0.30
N THR A 16 5.27 -18.63 0.15
CA THR A 16 3.90 -18.10 0.11
C THR A 16 3.49 -17.78 -1.32
N ASP A 17 4.37 -17.13 -2.09
CA ASP A 17 4.09 -16.69 -3.46
C ASP A 17 3.96 -17.85 -4.43
N ASP A 18 4.75 -18.90 -4.22
CA ASP A 18 4.64 -20.16 -4.96
C ASP A 18 3.26 -20.81 -4.72
N SER A 19 2.79 -20.81 -3.47
CA SER A 19 1.46 -21.34 -3.11
C SER A 19 0.33 -20.53 -3.74
N ILE A 20 0.43 -19.19 -3.69
CA ILE A 20 -0.54 -18.29 -4.32
C ILE A 20 -0.55 -18.49 -5.84
N THR A 21 0.63 -18.66 -6.44
CA THR A 21 0.78 -18.89 -7.88
C THR A 21 0.19 -20.24 -8.29
N ALA A 22 0.36 -21.28 -7.46
CA ALA A 22 -0.28 -22.57 -7.68
C ALA A 22 -1.82 -22.48 -7.63
N TRP A 23 -2.39 -21.73 -6.67
CA TRP A 23 -3.83 -21.50 -6.62
C TRP A 23 -4.34 -20.74 -7.84
N ALA A 24 -3.63 -19.70 -8.30
CA ALA A 24 -3.98 -18.97 -9.51
C ALA A 24 -3.98 -19.88 -10.76
N LEU A 25 -3.00 -20.80 -10.86
CA LEU A 25 -2.92 -21.77 -11.96
C LEU A 25 -4.05 -22.81 -11.90
N ALA A 26 -4.41 -23.31 -10.72
CA ALA A 26 -5.53 -24.24 -10.55
C ALA A 26 -6.89 -23.56 -10.85
N ALA A 27 -7.05 -22.31 -10.42
CA ALA A 27 -8.23 -21.49 -10.66
C ALA A 27 -8.51 -21.22 -12.15
N ARG A 28 -7.54 -21.43 -13.06
CA ARG A 28 -7.75 -21.36 -14.52
C ARG A 28 -8.83 -22.31 -15.01
N GLY A 29 -8.99 -23.46 -14.36
CA GLY A 29 -10.02 -24.44 -14.67
C GLY A 29 -11.39 -24.12 -14.08
N GLY A 30 -11.54 -22.99 -13.37
CA GLY A 30 -12.77 -22.64 -12.65
C GLY A 30 -12.94 -23.32 -11.30
N ASP A 31 -11.85 -23.84 -10.71
CA ASP A 31 -11.87 -24.42 -9.36
C ASP A 31 -12.24 -23.34 -8.31
N PRO A 32 -13.41 -23.45 -7.67
CA PRO A 32 -13.89 -22.41 -6.75
C PRO A 32 -13.04 -22.29 -5.49
N ASP A 33 -12.44 -23.39 -5.00
CA ASP A 33 -11.60 -23.37 -3.80
C ASP A 33 -10.26 -22.70 -4.12
N ALA A 34 -9.71 -22.95 -5.30
CA ALA A 34 -8.50 -22.29 -5.76
C ALA A 34 -8.70 -20.78 -5.97
N ILE A 35 -9.86 -20.39 -6.51
CA ILE A 35 -10.25 -18.98 -6.65
C ILE A 35 -10.34 -18.30 -5.28
N ASP A 36 -11.06 -18.90 -4.34
CA ASP A 36 -11.25 -18.34 -3.00
C ASP A 36 -9.90 -18.16 -2.28
N ARG A 37 -9.02 -19.16 -2.32
CA ARG A 37 -7.67 -19.06 -1.72
C ARG A 37 -6.81 -18.00 -2.38
N PHE A 38 -6.81 -17.93 -3.71
CA PHE A 38 -6.07 -16.90 -4.45
C PHE A 38 -6.54 -15.49 -4.09
N VAL A 39 -7.86 -15.25 -4.08
CA VAL A 39 -8.44 -13.96 -3.74
C VAL A 39 -8.14 -13.59 -2.29
N ARG A 40 -8.43 -14.48 -1.32
CA ARG A 40 -8.18 -14.21 0.10
C ARG A 40 -6.72 -13.90 0.40
N ALA A 41 -5.79 -14.60 -0.24
CA ALA A 41 -4.36 -14.43 0.00
C ALA A 41 -3.83 -13.07 -0.47
N LEU A 42 -4.42 -12.50 -1.54
CA LEU A 42 -3.96 -11.23 -2.11
C LEU A 42 -4.89 -10.04 -1.87
N HIS A 43 -6.08 -10.26 -1.29
CA HIS A 43 -7.06 -9.19 -1.07
C HIS A 43 -6.46 -7.99 -0.32
N ARG A 44 -5.78 -8.26 0.80
CA ARG A 44 -5.15 -7.21 1.61
C ARG A 44 -4.07 -6.46 0.84
N ASP A 45 -3.26 -7.18 0.05
CA ASP A 45 -2.18 -6.58 -0.75
C ASP A 45 -2.75 -5.66 -1.83
N VAL A 46 -3.83 -6.10 -2.50
CA VAL A 46 -4.53 -5.30 -3.52
C VAL A 46 -5.15 -4.05 -2.90
N VAL A 47 -5.97 -4.18 -1.85
CA VAL A 47 -6.61 -3.04 -1.17
C VAL A 47 -5.56 -2.04 -0.71
N ARG A 48 -4.49 -2.52 -0.07
CA ARG A 48 -3.39 -1.65 0.36
C ARG A 48 -2.75 -0.95 -0.83
N TYR A 49 -2.41 -1.69 -1.89
CA TYR A 49 -1.76 -1.10 -3.05
C TYR A 49 -2.62 -0.01 -3.69
N VAL A 50 -3.90 -0.30 -3.97
CA VAL A 50 -4.79 0.66 -4.63
C VAL A 50 -5.09 1.87 -3.75
N ALA A 51 -5.23 1.71 -2.43
CA ALA A 51 -5.42 2.85 -1.50
C ALA A 51 -4.23 3.82 -1.55
N HIS A 52 -3.00 3.29 -1.50
CA HIS A 52 -1.81 4.14 -1.55
C HIS A 52 -1.62 4.79 -2.94
N LEU A 53 -1.93 4.05 -4.01
CA LEU A 53 -1.74 4.54 -5.37
C LEU A 53 -2.80 5.58 -5.79
N SER A 54 -4.03 5.41 -5.31
CA SER A 54 -5.12 6.37 -5.54
C SER A 54 -5.05 7.60 -4.63
N ALA A 55 -4.42 7.48 -3.46
CA ALA A 55 -4.44 8.49 -2.40
C ALA A 55 -5.87 8.86 -1.93
N ASP A 56 -6.85 7.97 -2.19
CA ASP A 56 -8.25 8.14 -1.80
C ASP A 56 -8.81 6.79 -1.31
N PRO A 57 -9.10 6.66 0.01
CA PRO A 57 -9.70 5.45 0.57
C PRO A 57 -11.07 5.10 -0.02
N GLN A 58 -11.85 6.09 -0.48
CA GLN A 58 -13.23 5.86 -0.91
C GLN A 58 -13.31 5.04 -2.20
N VAL A 59 -12.32 5.20 -3.08
CA VAL A 59 -12.25 4.45 -4.35
C VAL A 59 -11.48 3.14 -4.21
N ALA A 60 -10.83 2.88 -3.08
CA ALA A 60 -9.95 1.73 -2.90
C ALA A 60 -10.70 0.39 -2.99
N ASP A 61 -11.87 0.29 -2.36
CA ASP A 61 -12.67 -0.94 -2.38
C ASP A 61 -13.20 -1.25 -3.79
N ASP A 62 -13.70 -0.23 -4.49
CA ASP A 62 -14.17 -0.34 -5.87
C ASP A 62 -13.03 -0.75 -6.83
N LEU A 63 -11.85 -0.13 -6.67
CA LEU A 63 -10.67 -0.47 -7.46
C LEU A 63 -10.14 -1.87 -7.15
N ALA A 64 -10.20 -2.31 -5.90
CA ALA A 64 -9.84 -3.67 -5.52
C ALA A 64 -10.82 -4.67 -6.15
N GLN A 65 -12.11 -4.40 -6.11
CA GLN A 65 -13.13 -5.24 -6.74
C GLN A 65 -12.93 -5.32 -8.26
N ASP A 66 -12.77 -4.18 -8.95
CA ASP A 66 -12.51 -4.12 -10.39
C ASP A 66 -11.21 -4.88 -10.74
N THR A 67 -10.17 -4.74 -9.93
CA THR A 67 -8.91 -5.49 -10.09
C THR A 67 -9.16 -7.00 -10.08
N PHE A 68 -9.89 -7.52 -9.10
CA PHE A 68 -10.18 -8.96 -9.02
C PHE A 68 -11.10 -9.42 -10.14
N LEU A 69 -12.09 -8.63 -10.56
CA LEU A 69 -12.96 -8.95 -11.69
C LEU A 69 -12.15 -9.05 -13.00
N ARG A 70 -11.26 -8.09 -13.26
CA ARG A 70 -10.33 -8.12 -14.41
C ARG A 70 -9.37 -9.30 -14.33
N ALA A 71 -8.87 -9.62 -13.14
CA ALA A 71 -7.97 -10.74 -12.92
C ALA A 71 -8.67 -12.08 -13.20
N LEU A 72 -9.83 -12.33 -12.58
CA LEU A 72 -10.60 -13.56 -12.80
C LEU A 72 -11.02 -13.71 -14.27
N GLY A 73 -11.44 -12.61 -14.92
CA GLY A 73 -11.76 -12.61 -16.35
C GLY A 73 -10.57 -12.89 -17.28
N SER A 74 -9.34 -12.63 -16.84
CA SER A 74 -8.11 -12.88 -17.61
C SER A 74 -7.29 -14.08 -17.13
N LEU A 75 -7.71 -14.74 -16.05
CA LEU A 75 -6.96 -15.78 -15.36
C LEU A 75 -6.63 -16.97 -16.26
N HIS A 76 -7.51 -17.33 -17.19
CA HIS A 76 -7.28 -18.38 -18.19
C HIS A 76 -5.98 -18.20 -19.01
N ARG A 77 -5.51 -16.95 -19.17
CA ARG A 77 -4.27 -16.58 -19.89
C ARG A 77 -3.04 -16.49 -18.98
N PHE A 78 -3.20 -16.64 -17.67
CA PHE A 78 -2.07 -16.60 -16.75
C PHE A 78 -1.22 -17.87 -16.91
N GLU A 79 0.02 -17.69 -17.38
CA GLU A 79 0.96 -18.77 -17.67
C GLU A 79 1.98 -19.03 -16.55
N GLY A 80 1.95 -18.26 -15.46
CA GLY A 80 2.93 -18.40 -14.37
C GLY A 80 4.36 -17.93 -14.73
N ARG A 81 4.51 -17.04 -15.73
CA ARG A 81 5.82 -16.46 -16.12
C ARG A 81 6.37 -15.47 -15.08
N CYS A 82 5.53 -15.02 -14.16
CA CYS A 82 5.87 -14.29 -12.95
C CYS A 82 4.97 -14.79 -11.81
N SER A 83 5.26 -14.37 -10.57
CA SER A 83 4.38 -14.67 -9.43
C SER A 83 2.97 -14.12 -9.67
N ALA A 84 1.96 -14.83 -9.19
CA ALA A 84 0.57 -14.38 -9.32
C ALA A 84 0.34 -13.04 -8.58
N ARG A 85 1.10 -12.76 -7.53
CA ARG A 85 1.14 -11.43 -6.89
C ARG A 85 1.60 -10.35 -7.86
N THR A 86 2.77 -10.53 -8.50
CA THR A 86 3.29 -9.56 -9.49
C THR A 86 2.27 -9.33 -10.61
N TRP A 87 1.73 -10.41 -11.17
CA TRP A 87 0.72 -10.33 -12.23
C TRP A 87 -0.53 -9.57 -11.80
N LEU A 88 -1.07 -9.85 -10.62
CA LEU A 88 -2.27 -9.19 -10.09
C LEU A 88 -2.01 -7.71 -9.79
N LEU A 89 -0.87 -7.36 -9.19
CA LEU A 89 -0.52 -5.97 -8.90
C LEU A 89 -0.31 -5.16 -10.19
N SER A 90 0.19 -5.77 -11.28
CA SER A 90 0.19 -5.11 -12.59
C SER A 90 -1.24 -4.85 -13.11
N ILE A 91 -2.23 -5.71 -12.83
CA ILE A 91 -3.65 -5.44 -13.15
C ILE A 91 -4.16 -4.27 -12.30
N ALA A 92 -3.90 -4.31 -10.99
CA ALA A 92 -4.30 -3.25 -10.07
C ALA A 92 -3.77 -1.88 -10.49
N ARG A 93 -2.49 -1.80 -10.87
CA ARG A 93 -1.87 -0.57 -11.38
C ARG A 93 -2.61 -0.01 -12.59
N ARG A 94 -2.97 -0.88 -13.55
CA ARG A 94 -3.72 -0.48 -14.75
C ARG A 94 -5.11 0.03 -14.39
N ALA A 95 -5.80 -0.63 -13.46
CA ALA A 95 -7.12 -0.19 -12.99
C ALA A 95 -7.06 1.21 -12.37
N VAL A 96 -6.05 1.49 -11.53
CA VAL A 96 -5.83 2.84 -10.94
C VAL A 96 -5.51 3.88 -12.02
N ILE A 97 -4.61 3.57 -12.96
CA ILE A 97 -4.28 4.51 -14.05
C ILE A 97 -5.50 4.79 -14.92
N ASP A 98 -6.31 3.77 -15.21
CA ASP A 98 -7.54 3.92 -15.96
C ASP A 98 -8.54 4.79 -15.19
N SER A 99 -8.71 4.63 -13.88
CA SER A 99 -9.64 5.45 -13.10
C SER A 99 -9.27 6.94 -13.12
N PHE A 100 -7.98 7.28 -13.01
CA PHE A 100 -7.51 8.66 -13.16
C PHE A 100 -7.79 9.22 -14.55
N ARG A 101 -7.59 8.43 -15.61
CA ARG A 101 -7.92 8.85 -16.98
C ARG A 101 -9.42 9.10 -17.17
N HIS A 102 -10.28 8.26 -16.59
CA HIS A 102 -11.73 8.43 -16.65
C HIS A 102 -12.19 9.67 -15.86
N ALA A 103 -11.62 9.90 -14.67
CA ALA A 103 -11.91 11.09 -13.86
C ALA A 103 -11.51 12.38 -14.58
N ALA A 104 -10.35 12.40 -15.25
CA ALA A 104 -9.88 13.55 -16.02
C ALA A 104 -10.71 13.83 -17.29
N ALA A 105 -11.34 12.80 -17.87
CA ALA A 105 -12.13 12.91 -19.11
C ALA A 105 -13.60 13.32 -18.87
N ARG A 106 -14.10 13.25 -17.63
CA ARG A 106 -15.48 13.64 -17.29
C ARG A 106 -15.58 15.17 -17.25
N PRO A 107 -16.50 15.82 -18.00
CA PRO A 107 -16.74 17.25 -17.86
C PRO A 107 -17.08 17.55 -16.40
N ARG A 108 -16.37 18.48 -15.77
CA ARG A 108 -16.72 18.97 -14.43
C ARG A 108 -18.10 19.63 -14.54
N LEU A 109 -19.14 18.91 -14.17
CA LEU A 109 -20.45 19.49 -13.93
C LEU A 109 -20.30 20.32 -12.65
N SER A 110 -20.46 21.64 -12.83
CA SER A 110 -20.44 22.71 -11.81
C SER A 110 -19.17 22.90 -11.00
N ASP A 111 -18.64 24.12 -11.15
CA ASP A 111 -17.67 24.80 -10.31
C ASP A 111 -18.32 25.27 -8.99
N GLU A 112 -19.09 24.40 -8.33
CA GLU A 112 -19.48 24.63 -6.95
C GLU A 112 -18.35 24.06 -6.10
N GLN A 113 -17.57 24.96 -5.49
CA GLN A 113 -16.55 24.58 -4.53
C GLN A 113 -17.19 23.85 -3.35
N ASP A 114 -17.27 22.52 -3.43
CA ASP A 114 -17.62 21.64 -2.31
C ASP A 114 -16.44 21.57 -1.33
N TRP A 115 -16.19 22.70 -0.66
CA TRP A 115 -15.44 22.73 0.59
C TRP A 115 -16.15 21.96 1.72
N GLN A 116 -17.39 21.49 1.50
CA GLN A 116 -18.17 20.73 2.47
C GLN A 116 -17.84 19.23 2.51
N LEU A 117 -17.24 18.63 1.47
CA LEU A 117 -16.78 17.25 1.53
C LEU A 117 -15.46 17.10 2.32
N ALA A 118 -14.65 18.15 2.41
CA ALA A 118 -13.43 18.15 3.22
C ALA A 118 -13.68 18.11 4.74
N VAL A 119 -14.92 18.35 5.20
CA VAL A 119 -15.25 18.52 6.63
C VAL A 119 -15.99 17.31 7.22
N GLU A 120 -16.55 16.41 6.40
CA GLU A 120 -17.13 15.14 6.90
C GLU A 120 -16.10 14.00 7.03
N HIS A 121 -14.86 14.21 6.57
CA HIS A 121 -13.78 13.21 6.67
C HIS A 121 -13.02 13.20 8.01
N ALA A 122 -13.39 14.04 8.96
CA ALA A 122 -12.91 13.99 10.35
C ALA A 122 -13.91 13.22 11.24
N GLN A 123 -14.03 11.91 11.03
CA GLN A 123 -14.65 11.02 12.02
C GLN A 123 -13.60 9.97 12.43
N PRO A 124 -12.99 10.11 13.62
CA PRO A 124 -12.01 9.15 14.10
C PRO A 124 -12.77 7.84 14.41
N HIS A 125 -12.48 6.79 13.65
CA HIS A 125 -12.90 5.45 14.03
C HIS A 125 -11.82 4.91 14.96
N ASP A 126 -12.04 5.11 16.27
CA ASP A 126 -11.24 4.55 17.36
C ASP A 126 -11.22 3.01 17.29
N LEU A 127 -10.30 2.48 16.50
CA LEU A 127 -9.90 1.08 16.46
C LEU A 127 -8.38 1.05 16.62
N PRO A 128 -7.82 0.32 17.62
CA PRO A 128 -6.38 0.24 17.80
C PRO A 128 -5.70 -0.28 16.51
N GLY A 129 -4.90 0.58 15.86
CA GLY A 129 -4.20 0.29 14.60
C GLY A 129 -4.82 0.90 13.33
N PHE A 130 -5.98 1.57 13.41
CA PHE A 130 -6.58 2.31 12.29
C PHE A 130 -5.94 3.69 12.10
N ASP A 131 -5.59 4.37 13.21
CA ASP A 131 -4.90 5.66 13.19
C ASP A 131 -3.50 5.58 12.53
N ASP A 132 -2.75 4.51 12.80
CA ASP A 132 -1.43 4.27 12.17
C ASP A 132 -1.55 4.08 10.65
N GLY A 133 -2.66 3.49 10.20
CA GLY A 133 -2.93 3.24 8.78
C GLY A 133 -3.28 4.52 8.01
N ILE A 134 -4.08 5.40 8.62
CA ILE A 134 -4.42 6.72 8.07
C ILE A 134 -3.18 7.61 8.06
N ALA A 135 -2.44 7.69 9.16
CA ALA A 135 -1.22 8.47 9.24
C ALA A 135 -0.17 8.02 8.20
N LEU A 136 -0.04 6.71 7.96
CA LEU A 136 0.83 6.18 6.91
C LEU A 136 0.34 6.55 5.50
N LEU A 137 -0.98 6.52 5.27
CA LEU A 137 -1.56 6.91 3.98
C LEU A 137 -1.30 8.39 3.68
N ASP A 138 -1.56 9.27 4.64
CA ASP A 138 -1.35 10.72 4.52
C ASP A 138 0.14 11.05 4.29
N LEU A 139 1.01 10.40 5.06
CA LEU A 139 2.46 10.57 4.92
C LEU A 139 2.95 10.12 3.53
N LEU A 140 2.41 9.02 3.00
CA LEU A 140 2.75 8.54 1.67
C LEU A 140 2.11 9.38 0.56
N ALA A 141 0.96 10.00 0.80
CA ALA A 141 0.32 10.93 -0.14
C ALA A 141 1.22 12.15 -0.45
N ALA A 142 2.08 12.56 0.49
CA ALA A 142 3.06 13.63 0.27
C ALA A 142 4.19 13.27 -0.74
N LEU A 143 4.36 11.98 -1.07
CA LEU A 143 5.32 11.56 -2.09
C LEU A 143 4.77 11.75 -3.50
N PRO A 144 5.62 12.13 -4.48
CA PRO A 144 5.30 11.98 -5.89
C PRO A 144 4.88 10.55 -6.23
N ASP A 145 3.89 10.38 -7.10
CA ASP A 145 3.20 9.12 -7.37
C ASP A 145 4.16 7.96 -7.66
N GLU A 146 5.19 8.16 -8.50
CA GLU A 146 6.09 7.05 -8.84
C GLU A 146 7.02 6.66 -7.68
N ARG A 147 7.29 7.58 -6.75
CA ARG A 147 8.06 7.29 -5.53
C ARG A 147 7.19 6.56 -4.52
N ARG A 148 5.93 6.99 -4.37
CA ARG A 148 4.91 6.34 -3.54
C ARG A 148 4.67 4.90 -3.99
N GLU A 149 4.52 4.71 -5.30
CA GLU A 149 4.38 3.40 -5.95
C GLU A 149 5.56 2.47 -5.60
N ALA A 150 6.78 2.93 -5.89
CA ALA A 150 7.99 2.14 -5.67
C ALA A 150 8.20 1.80 -4.19
N PHE A 151 7.90 2.74 -3.29
CA PHE A 151 7.97 2.52 -1.85
C PHE A 151 6.92 1.51 -1.38
N THR A 152 5.67 1.64 -1.84
CA THR A 152 4.58 0.73 -1.48
C THR A 152 4.88 -0.70 -1.91
N LEU A 153 5.24 -0.91 -3.18
CA LEU A 153 5.54 -2.25 -3.72
C LEU A 153 6.67 -2.94 -2.94
N THR A 154 7.73 -2.20 -2.59
CA THR A 154 8.93 -2.81 -2.01
C THR A 154 8.91 -2.86 -0.48
N GLN A 155 8.47 -1.79 0.19
CA GLN A 155 8.56 -1.66 1.65
C GLN A 155 7.30 -2.13 2.35
N LEU A 156 6.13 -1.93 1.72
CA LEU A 156 4.84 -2.28 2.34
C LEU A 156 4.34 -3.65 1.90
N LEU A 157 4.55 -4.00 0.64
CA LEU A 157 4.14 -5.29 0.07
C LEU A 157 5.30 -6.29 -0.05
N GLY A 158 6.52 -5.85 0.20
CA GLY A 158 7.69 -6.73 0.28
C GLY A 158 8.16 -7.30 -1.07
N LEU A 159 7.74 -6.75 -2.21
CA LEU A 159 8.19 -7.25 -3.51
C LEU A 159 9.70 -7.02 -3.68
N PRO A 160 10.42 -8.00 -4.25
CA PRO A 160 11.77 -7.78 -4.75
C PRO A 160 11.81 -6.65 -5.77
N TYR A 161 12.92 -5.92 -5.84
CA TYR A 161 13.05 -4.79 -6.78
C TYR A 161 12.80 -5.18 -8.25
N ALA A 162 13.12 -6.41 -8.65
CA ALA A 162 12.87 -6.91 -10.00
C ALA A 162 11.37 -7.07 -10.29
N GLU A 163 10.58 -7.55 -9.32
CA GLU A 163 9.14 -7.69 -9.46
C GLU A 163 8.44 -6.32 -9.41
N ALA A 164 8.85 -5.45 -8.48
CA ALA A 164 8.34 -4.08 -8.42
C ALA A 164 8.61 -3.31 -9.72
N ALA A 165 9.75 -3.55 -10.36
CA ALA A 165 10.09 -2.99 -11.67
C ALA A 165 9.16 -3.49 -12.78
N ALA A 166 8.82 -4.78 -12.77
CA ALA A 166 7.85 -5.36 -13.70
C ALA A 166 6.44 -4.80 -13.50
N VAL A 167 6.00 -4.59 -12.25
CA VAL A 167 4.71 -3.94 -11.95
C VAL A 167 4.71 -2.49 -12.43
N SER A 168 5.76 -1.73 -12.12
CA SER A 168 5.86 -0.30 -12.39
C SER A 168 6.21 0.04 -13.85
N ASP A 169 6.51 -0.97 -14.67
CA ASP A 169 7.01 -0.84 -16.05
C ASP A 169 8.22 0.12 -16.16
N CYS A 170 9.25 -0.13 -15.35
CA CYS A 170 10.47 0.69 -15.36
C CYS A 170 11.73 -0.13 -15.02
N PRO A 171 12.95 0.35 -15.33
CA PRO A 171 14.18 -0.35 -14.94
C PRO A 171 14.33 -0.56 -13.43
N VAL A 172 14.94 -1.67 -13.02
CA VAL A 172 15.21 -1.99 -11.59
C VAL A 172 16.01 -0.87 -10.88
N GLY A 173 16.98 -0.25 -11.59
CA GLY A 173 17.73 0.89 -11.06
C GLY A 173 16.84 2.11 -10.76
N THR A 174 15.79 2.31 -11.56
CA THR A 174 14.80 3.38 -11.36
C THR A 174 14.00 3.13 -10.08
N VAL A 175 13.54 1.89 -9.85
CA VAL A 175 12.87 1.52 -8.59
C VAL A 175 13.76 1.82 -7.39
N ARG A 176 15.03 1.37 -7.42
CA ARG A 176 15.99 1.62 -6.32
C ARG A 176 16.17 3.10 -6.03
N SER A 177 16.34 3.92 -7.06
CA SER A 177 16.50 5.37 -6.90
C SER A 177 15.22 6.06 -6.38
N ARG A 178 14.04 5.62 -6.82
CA ARG A 178 12.73 6.10 -6.34
C ARG A 178 12.54 5.79 -4.86
N VAL A 179 12.84 4.56 -4.43
CA VAL A 179 12.77 4.14 -3.02
C VAL A 179 13.75 4.93 -2.15
N ALA A 180 14.99 5.13 -2.60
CA ALA A 180 15.97 5.93 -1.87
C ALA A 180 15.49 7.37 -1.65
N ARG A 181 14.95 8.02 -2.70
CA ARG A 181 14.40 9.38 -2.60
C ARG A 181 13.14 9.43 -1.75
N ALA A 182 12.27 8.43 -1.84
CA ALA A 182 11.08 8.33 -0.99
C ALA A 182 11.49 8.33 0.50
N ARG A 183 12.46 7.48 0.87
CA ARG A 183 12.97 7.42 2.26
C ARG A 183 13.48 8.78 2.75
N VAL A 184 14.26 9.49 1.94
CA VAL A 184 14.76 10.83 2.31
C VAL A 184 13.62 11.81 2.55
N THR A 185 12.63 11.86 1.66
CA THR A 185 11.45 12.74 1.84
C THR A 185 10.67 12.36 3.09
N LEU A 186 10.38 11.08 3.30
CA LEU A 186 9.63 10.61 4.48
C LEU A 186 10.34 10.90 5.79
N MET A 187 11.67 10.70 5.84
CA MET A 187 12.48 11.03 7.02
C MET A 187 12.45 12.53 7.33
N GLY A 188 12.46 13.39 6.31
CA GLY A 188 12.32 14.84 6.48
C GLY A 188 10.96 15.22 7.06
N LEU A 189 9.88 14.68 6.50
CA LEU A 189 8.51 14.95 6.99
C LEU A 189 8.30 14.48 8.44
N LEU A 190 8.87 13.32 8.80
CA LEU A 190 8.80 12.82 10.18
C LEU A 190 9.57 13.73 11.16
N ALA A 191 10.78 14.17 10.79
CA ALA A 191 11.56 15.09 11.63
C ALA A 191 10.85 16.44 11.83
N GLU A 192 10.25 16.98 10.77
CA GLU A 192 9.45 18.22 10.85
C GLU A 192 8.22 18.04 11.76
N ALA A 193 7.54 16.90 11.68
CA ALA A 193 6.39 16.61 12.54
C ALA A 193 6.80 16.46 14.02
N GLU A 194 7.95 15.85 14.30
CA GLU A 194 8.51 15.73 15.66
C GLU A 194 8.89 17.10 16.25
N GLU A 195 9.44 18.02 15.45
CA GLU A 195 9.77 19.38 15.89
C GLU A 195 8.54 20.24 16.20
N HIS A 196 7.41 20.01 15.51
CA HIS A 196 6.17 20.77 15.70
C HIS A 196 5.24 20.18 16.77
N CYS A 197 5.57 19.02 17.37
CA CYS A 197 4.79 18.38 18.43
C CYS A 197 5.66 18.12 19.70
N PRO A 198 5.98 19.16 20.51
CA PRO A 198 6.86 19.00 21.66
C PRO A 198 6.23 18.18 22.82
N GLU A 199 4.93 17.92 22.82
CA GLU A 199 4.22 17.25 23.92
C GLU A 199 4.48 15.74 24.04
N LEU A 200 5.00 15.06 23.00
CA LEU A 200 5.31 13.63 23.06
C LEU A 200 6.65 13.34 23.75
N ALA A 201 7.59 14.29 23.71
CA ALA A 201 8.91 14.15 24.33
C ALA A 201 8.86 14.22 25.87
N ASP A 202 7.89 14.93 26.45
CA ASP A 202 7.76 15.09 27.90
C ASP A 202 7.16 13.86 28.60
N ARG A 203 6.42 13.00 27.86
CA ARG A 203 5.81 11.79 28.44
C ARG A 203 6.81 10.66 28.69
N GLU A 204 7.86 10.54 27.88
CA GLU A 204 8.93 9.55 28.14
C GLU A 204 9.86 9.97 29.28
N ASN A 205 10.01 11.28 29.54
CA ASN A 205 10.93 11.77 30.57
C ASN A 205 10.30 11.94 31.97
N SER A 206 8.97 12.01 32.08
CA SER A 206 8.27 12.14 33.37
C SER A 206 8.10 10.82 34.15
N GLY A 207 8.45 9.67 33.56
CA GLY A 207 8.35 8.35 34.20
C GLY A 207 9.52 7.95 35.10
N ALA A 208 10.60 8.74 35.15
CA ALA A 208 11.77 8.46 35.98
C ALA A 208 11.77 9.32 37.26
N ALA A 209 10.87 9.02 38.20
CA ALA A 209 11.05 9.48 39.57
C ALA A 209 12.15 8.62 40.25
N PRO A 210 13.18 9.23 40.86
CA PRO A 210 14.19 8.48 41.59
C PRO A 210 13.55 7.94 42.87
N ALA A 211 13.63 6.62 43.09
CA ALA A 211 13.35 6.03 44.38
C ALA A 211 14.39 6.59 45.38
N ALA A 212 13.98 7.62 46.11
CA ALA A 212 14.75 8.25 47.16
C ALA A 212 15.00 7.22 48.28
N LEU A 213 16.28 7.03 48.53
CA LEU A 213 16.88 6.51 49.75
C LEU A 213 16.36 7.33 50.96
N ALA A 214 15.63 6.70 51.89
CA ALA A 214 15.54 7.14 53.28
C ALA A 214 14.94 6.07 54.21
N ALA A 215 15.71 5.79 55.27
CA ALA A 215 15.41 5.09 56.53
C ALA A 215 15.30 3.55 56.53
#